data_AF-A0A9W9ZIM6-F1
#
_entry.id   AF-A0A9W9ZIM6-F1
#
_cell.length_a   1.000
_cell.length_b   1.000
_cell.length_c   1.000
_cell.angle_alpha   90.00
_cell.angle_beta   90.00
_cell.angle_gamma   90.00
#
_symmetry.space_group_name_H-M   'P 1'
#
loop_
_entity.id
_entity.type
_entity.pdbx_description
1 polymer ?
#
loop_
_entity_poly.entity_id
_entity_poly.type
_entity_poly.pdbx_seq_one_letter_code
_entity_poly.pdbx_strand_id
1 'polypeptide(L)'
;MEEKNRLAATRWRALPEEEKKKFEEVAKKYKHPDVADWSQEERNKFIARHRRQLLAEIMLLEDLGCHSSMMLVDPCGELFNLGSAEGVNFLITNHDVVAKFRQHFYVQCKRYTYRHVQSLFNKKYSEAIAKPGSRVPYLRVTTRNENDNPPESNTSYTITLSTIADDSTIASTLRKVASEANIEDVISKTGKQLEEDDIDVEDCSLTQDERLTLYTHCRDFFDEDAWTAVCHNSKDISNSAKDIIFPLYTEAADEDFWLFYCPGKTLSSIDNARPTTKLGGYWLDRKDTSNAYTILTPEKEIKVKWIIKTDHGPLYYEQSLDVNANGEEFELPGIFKDCIRLTLHKSGFFKGLGLKRIHI
;
A
#
# COMPACT_ATOMS: atom_id res chain seq x y z
N MET A 1 -17.27 15.11 1.51
CA MET A 1 -17.89 13.93 2.19
C MET A 1 -19.35 14.18 2.55
N GLU A 2 -19.72 15.39 2.98
CA GLU A 2 -21.11 15.79 3.28
C GLU A 2 -22.08 15.60 2.12
N GLU A 3 -21.68 15.92 0.89
CA GLU A 3 -22.55 15.82 -0.28
C GLU A 3 -22.94 14.38 -0.61
N LYS A 4 -22.02 13.42 -0.44
CA LYS A 4 -22.27 11.98 -0.59
C LYS A 4 -23.24 11.46 0.48
N ASN A 5 -23.09 11.92 1.72
CA ASN A 5 -24.01 11.59 2.81
C ASN A 5 -25.40 12.19 2.60
N ARG A 6 -25.48 13.40 2.04
CA ARG A 6 -26.75 14.03 1.66
C ARG A 6 -27.46 13.25 0.56
N LEU A 7 -26.73 12.82 -0.47
CA LEU A 7 -27.27 12.02 -1.57
C LEU A 7 -27.75 10.64 -1.11
N ALA A 8 -27.00 10.00 -0.22
CA ALA A 8 -27.37 8.72 0.39
C ALA A 8 -28.63 8.86 1.28
N ALA A 9 -28.73 9.94 2.05
CA ALA A 9 -29.91 10.21 2.87
C ALA A 9 -31.16 10.49 2.01
N THR A 10 -31.02 11.22 0.90
CA THR A 10 -32.13 11.47 -0.04
C THR A 10 -32.58 10.18 -0.72
N ARG A 11 -31.64 9.35 -1.18
CA ARG A 11 -31.96 8.03 -1.76
C ARG A 11 -32.61 7.10 -0.74
N TRP A 12 -32.11 7.07 0.50
CA TRP A 12 -32.71 6.29 1.57
C TRP A 12 -34.15 6.71 1.85
N ARG A 13 -34.43 8.01 1.93
CA ARG A 13 -35.81 8.52 2.14
C ARG A 13 -36.75 8.13 1.01
N ALA A 14 -36.25 8.12 -0.22
CA ALA A 14 -37.02 7.79 -1.43
C ALA A 14 -37.32 6.28 -1.59
N LEU A 15 -36.69 5.40 -0.80
CA LEU A 15 -36.98 3.96 -0.86
C LEU A 15 -38.36 3.63 -0.28
N PRO A 16 -39.09 2.66 -0.87
CA PRO A 16 -40.32 2.11 -0.30
C PRO A 16 -40.08 1.50 1.09
N GLU A 17 -41.10 1.53 1.94
CA GLU A 17 -40.99 1.06 3.33
C GLU A 17 -40.66 -0.44 3.42
N GLU A 18 -41.11 -1.24 2.47
CA GLU A 18 -40.77 -2.68 2.38
C GLU A 18 -39.28 -2.92 2.11
N GLU A 19 -38.65 -2.08 1.27
CA GLU A 19 -37.22 -2.19 0.98
C GLU A 19 -36.37 -1.70 2.16
N LYS A 20 -36.77 -0.60 2.81
CA LYS A 20 -36.15 -0.15 4.06
C LYS A 20 -36.20 -1.23 5.12
N LYS A 21 -37.33 -1.92 5.27
CA LYS A 21 -37.50 -3.03 6.22
C LYS A 21 -36.59 -4.22 5.92
N LYS A 22 -36.38 -4.56 4.64
CA LYS A 22 -35.38 -5.57 4.23
C LYS A 22 -33.96 -5.14 4.62
N PHE A 23 -33.59 -3.88 4.38
CA PHE A 23 -32.28 -3.37 4.78
C PHE A 23 -32.10 -3.35 6.32
N GLU A 24 -33.16 -3.04 7.08
CA GLU A 24 -33.13 -3.10 8.54
C GLU A 24 -33.00 -4.53 9.07
N GLU A 25 -33.70 -5.51 8.50
CA GLU A 25 -33.56 -6.91 8.87
C GLU A 25 -32.16 -7.45 8.55
N VAL A 26 -31.61 -7.09 7.39
CA VAL A 26 -30.23 -7.40 7.02
C VAL A 26 -29.26 -6.73 8.02
N ALA A 27 -29.43 -5.45 8.33
CA ALA A 27 -28.58 -4.74 9.29
C ALA A 27 -28.66 -5.32 10.72
N LYS A 28 -29.85 -5.79 11.14
CA LYS A 28 -30.03 -6.50 12.42
C LYS A 28 -29.27 -7.83 12.43
N LYS A 29 -29.31 -8.60 11.35
CA LYS A 29 -28.50 -9.83 11.20
C LYS A 29 -27.00 -9.56 11.27
N TYR A 30 -26.53 -8.41 10.79
CA TYR A 30 -25.11 -8.01 10.88
C TYR A 30 -24.68 -7.44 12.24
N LYS A 31 -25.60 -6.99 13.10
CA LYS A 31 -25.26 -6.47 14.45
C LYS A 31 -24.87 -7.58 15.44
N HIS A 32 -25.48 -8.75 15.30
CA HIS A 32 -25.16 -9.95 16.07
C HIS A 32 -25.11 -11.14 15.11
N PRO A 33 -24.02 -11.26 14.33
CA PRO A 33 -23.92 -12.29 13.31
C PRO A 33 -23.84 -13.66 13.97
N ASP A 34 -24.83 -14.51 13.70
CA ASP A 34 -24.73 -15.94 13.98
C ASP A 34 -23.87 -16.59 12.89
N VAL A 35 -22.56 -16.59 13.13
CA VAL A 35 -21.54 -16.99 12.15
C VAL A 35 -21.67 -18.47 11.76
N ALA A 36 -22.36 -19.27 12.58
CA ALA A 36 -22.61 -20.69 12.35
C ALA A 36 -23.39 -20.96 11.06
N ASP A 37 -24.33 -20.09 10.70
CA ASP A 37 -25.24 -20.29 9.56
C ASP A 37 -24.73 -19.68 8.25
N TRP A 38 -23.56 -19.05 8.27
CA TRP A 38 -23.01 -18.36 7.10
C TRP A 38 -22.32 -19.32 6.14
N SER A 39 -22.52 -19.09 4.84
CA SER A 39 -21.74 -19.76 3.81
C SER A 39 -20.25 -19.37 3.89
N GLN A 40 -19.38 -20.22 3.34
CA GLN A 40 -17.93 -19.97 3.34
C GLN A 40 -17.58 -18.63 2.64
N GLU A 41 -18.32 -18.28 1.59
CA GLU A 41 -18.11 -17.04 0.84
C GLU A 41 -18.52 -15.80 1.66
N GLU A 42 -19.59 -15.88 2.44
CA GLU A 42 -20.04 -14.80 3.33
C GLU A 42 -19.07 -14.61 4.50
N ARG A 43 -18.56 -15.71 5.08
CA ARG A 43 -17.51 -15.68 6.10
C ARG A 43 -16.25 -15.01 5.56
N ASN A 44 -15.79 -15.40 4.37
CA ASN A 44 -14.60 -14.81 3.74
C ASN A 44 -14.78 -13.31 3.45
N LYS A 45 -15.95 -12.90 2.94
CA LYS A 45 -16.28 -11.48 2.70
C LYS A 45 -16.29 -10.68 4.01
N PHE A 46 -16.83 -11.25 5.08
CA PHE A 46 -16.89 -10.61 6.39
C PHE A 46 -15.50 -10.46 7.03
N ILE A 47 -14.68 -11.51 6.97
CA ILE A 47 -13.28 -11.49 7.43
C ILE A 47 -12.49 -10.45 6.64
N ALA A 48 -12.59 -10.44 5.30
CA ALA A 48 -11.90 -9.48 4.45
C ALA A 48 -12.34 -8.02 4.71
N ARG A 49 -13.59 -7.80 5.11
CA ARG A 49 -14.06 -6.48 5.54
C ARG A 49 -13.45 -6.06 6.89
N HIS A 50 -13.46 -6.95 7.88
CA HIS A 50 -12.90 -6.66 9.20
C HIS A 50 -11.38 -6.49 9.15
N ARG A 51 -10.66 -7.31 8.37
CA ARG A 51 -9.23 -7.13 8.12
C ARG A 51 -8.92 -5.74 7.56
N ARG A 52 -9.72 -5.22 6.63
CA ARG A 52 -9.57 -3.86 6.11
C ARG A 52 -9.82 -2.77 7.15
N GLN A 53 -10.78 -2.97 8.05
CA GLN A 53 -11.04 -2.02 9.13
C GLN A 53 -9.89 -2.01 10.14
N LEU A 54 -9.40 -3.19 10.52
CA LEU A 54 -8.25 -3.32 11.41
C LEU A 54 -6.98 -2.71 10.80
N LEU A 55 -6.75 -2.89 9.50
CA LEU A 55 -5.64 -2.25 8.80
C LEU A 55 -5.75 -0.71 8.85
N ALA A 56 -6.93 -0.15 8.59
CA ALA A 56 -7.13 1.30 8.69
C ALA A 56 -6.91 1.83 10.11
N GLU A 57 -7.28 1.06 11.14
CA GLU A 57 -7.03 1.40 12.54
C GLU A 57 -5.53 1.27 12.90
N ILE A 58 -4.81 0.29 12.36
CA ILE A 58 -3.36 0.15 12.53
C ILE A 58 -2.63 1.34 11.90
N MET A 59 -3.00 1.73 10.68
CA MET A 59 -2.42 2.91 10.01
C MET A 59 -2.63 4.17 10.85
N LEU A 60 -3.84 4.36 11.38
CA LEU A 60 -4.11 5.49 12.28
C LEU A 60 -3.25 5.47 13.55
N LEU A 61 -2.98 4.29 14.11
CA LEU A 61 -2.09 4.17 15.27
C LEU A 61 -0.64 4.48 14.92
N GLU A 62 -0.19 4.04 13.75
CA GLU A 62 1.14 4.34 13.21
C GLU A 62 1.31 5.85 12.96
N ASP A 63 0.32 6.52 12.39
CA ASP A 63 0.28 7.98 12.23
C ASP A 63 0.35 8.73 13.58
N LEU A 64 -0.13 8.09 14.66
CA LEU A 64 -0.03 8.60 16.03
C LEU A 64 1.28 8.20 16.73
N GLY A 65 2.26 7.66 15.98
CA GLY A 65 3.57 7.25 16.48
C GLY A 65 3.56 5.92 17.24
N CYS A 66 2.51 5.12 17.13
CA CYS A 66 2.41 3.83 17.81
C CYS A 66 2.92 2.69 16.92
N HIS A 67 4.04 2.09 17.29
CA HIS A 67 4.48 0.83 16.69
C HIS A 67 3.56 -0.32 17.13
N SER A 68 2.77 -0.83 16.21
CA SER A 68 1.66 -1.72 16.51
C SER A 68 1.80 -3.02 15.75
N SER A 69 1.54 -4.15 16.41
CA SER A 69 1.58 -5.47 15.79
C SER A 69 0.41 -6.31 16.23
N MET A 70 -0.23 -6.97 15.29
CA MET A 70 -1.46 -7.73 15.46
C MET A 70 -1.27 -9.11 14.87
N MET A 71 -1.46 -10.13 15.71
CA MET A 71 -1.52 -11.52 15.28
C MET A 71 -2.98 -11.96 15.23
N LEU A 72 -3.37 -12.59 14.13
CA LEU A 72 -4.70 -13.14 13.91
C LEU A 72 -4.54 -14.63 13.62
N VAL A 73 -5.39 -15.46 14.23
CA VAL A 73 -5.53 -16.86 13.84
C VAL A 73 -6.85 -16.99 13.11
N ASP A 74 -6.80 -17.52 11.90
CA ASP A 74 -8.01 -17.78 11.14
C ASP A 74 -8.72 -19.07 11.62
N PRO A 75 -9.93 -19.36 11.12
CA PRO A 75 -10.65 -20.59 11.48
C PRO A 75 -9.93 -21.89 11.09
N CYS A 76 -8.98 -21.85 10.15
CA CYS A 76 -8.18 -22.98 9.72
C CYS A 76 -6.94 -23.20 10.60
N GLY A 77 -6.67 -22.28 11.54
CA GLY A 77 -5.50 -22.31 12.41
C GLY A 77 -4.26 -21.63 11.80
N GLU A 78 -4.39 -21.01 10.63
CA GLU A 78 -3.33 -20.23 10.01
C GLU A 78 -3.17 -18.89 10.72
N LEU A 79 -1.90 -18.51 10.90
CA LEU A 79 -1.52 -17.35 11.68
C LEU A 79 -1.08 -16.23 10.76
N PHE A 80 -1.77 -15.09 10.86
CA PHE A 80 -1.55 -13.89 10.07
C PHE A 80 -1.01 -12.78 10.98
N ASN A 81 -0.03 -12.03 10.49
CA ASN A 81 0.47 -10.85 11.17
C ASN A 81 0.14 -9.61 10.35
N LEU A 82 -0.33 -8.55 11.02
CA LEU A 82 -0.58 -7.22 10.48
C LEU A 82 -0.01 -6.21 11.46
N GLY A 83 0.57 -5.10 11.00
CA GLY A 83 1.14 -4.12 11.91
C GLY A 83 1.92 -3.05 11.17
N SER A 84 2.37 -2.06 11.93
CA SER A 84 3.37 -1.10 11.47
C SER A 84 4.68 -1.81 11.15
N ALA A 85 5.54 -1.18 10.36
CA ALA A 85 6.81 -1.78 9.96
C ALA A 85 7.65 -2.21 11.19
N GLU A 86 7.82 -1.33 12.20
CA GLU A 86 8.59 -1.71 13.39
C GLU A 86 7.84 -2.70 14.29
N GLY A 87 6.50 -2.64 14.34
CA GLY A 87 5.70 -3.58 15.12
C GLY A 87 5.80 -5.01 14.58
N VAL A 88 5.80 -5.17 13.25
CA VAL A 88 6.00 -6.47 12.61
C VAL A 88 7.45 -6.93 12.80
N ASN A 89 8.42 -6.03 12.60
CA ASN A 89 9.84 -6.35 12.82
C ASN A 89 10.13 -6.79 14.26
N PHE A 90 9.49 -6.14 15.25
CA PHE A 90 9.57 -6.54 16.66
C PHE A 90 9.11 -7.99 16.86
N LEU A 91 7.99 -8.41 16.28
CA LEU A 91 7.54 -9.80 16.40
C LEU A 91 8.47 -10.80 15.69
N ILE A 92 9.03 -10.42 14.54
CA ILE A 92 9.97 -11.29 13.80
C ILE A 92 11.26 -11.50 14.61
N THR A 93 11.76 -10.46 15.26
CA THR A 93 13.01 -10.50 16.03
C THR A 93 12.84 -11.07 17.43
N ASN A 94 11.63 -11.11 17.98
CA ASN A 94 11.32 -11.60 19.33
C ASN A 94 10.46 -12.87 19.30
N HIS A 95 11.06 -13.99 18.94
CA HIS A 95 10.37 -15.28 18.78
C HIS A 95 9.71 -15.80 20.08
N ASP A 96 10.23 -15.44 21.25
CA ASP A 96 9.65 -15.81 22.55
C ASP A 96 8.32 -15.09 22.81
N VAL A 97 8.19 -13.84 22.37
CA VAL A 97 6.94 -13.07 22.40
C VAL A 97 5.90 -13.74 21.51
N VAL A 98 6.29 -14.10 20.28
CA VAL A 98 5.43 -14.84 19.34
C VAL A 98 4.99 -16.18 19.93
N ALA A 99 5.89 -16.92 20.58
CA ALA A 99 5.55 -18.19 21.24
C ALA A 99 4.54 -18.01 22.38
N LYS A 100 4.69 -16.97 23.22
CA LYS A 100 3.73 -16.63 24.29
C LYS A 100 2.36 -16.23 23.72
N PHE A 101 2.32 -15.45 22.65
CA PHE A 101 1.06 -15.10 21.97
C PHE A 101 0.39 -16.33 21.34
N ARG A 102 1.17 -17.22 20.71
CA ARG A 102 0.69 -18.51 20.20
C ARG A 102 0.04 -19.35 21.29
N GLN A 103 0.67 -19.45 22.46
CA GLN A 103 0.09 -20.15 23.61
C GLN A 103 -1.25 -19.54 24.04
N HIS A 104 -1.43 -18.21 23.93
CA HIS A 104 -2.70 -17.57 24.25
C HIS A 104 -3.84 -17.90 23.28
N PHE A 105 -3.57 -18.21 22.01
CA PHE A 105 -4.62 -18.68 21.09
C PHE A 105 -5.17 -20.07 21.44
N TYR A 106 -4.40 -20.89 22.17
CA TYR A 106 -4.84 -22.20 22.66
C TYR A 106 -5.63 -22.13 23.97
N VAL A 107 -5.69 -20.97 24.63
CA VAL A 107 -6.38 -20.77 25.90
C VAL A 107 -7.65 -19.98 25.65
N GLN A 108 -8.80 -20.53 26.05
CA GLN A 108 -10.17 -20.01 25.81
C GLN A 108 -10.27 -18.50 25.52
N CYS A 109 -10.91 -18.16 24.40
CA CYS A 109 -11.24 -16.79 23.99
C CYS A 109 -12.09 -16.07 25.06
N LYS A 110 -11.42 -15.35 25.97
CA LYS A 110 -12.08 -14.37 26.84
C LYS A 110 -12.57 -13.21 25.98
N ARG A 111 -13.83 -12.81 26.15
CA ARG A 111 -14.43 -11.72 25.38
C ARG A 111 -13.94 -10.37 25.92
N TYR A 112 -13.08 -9.70 25.16
CA TYR A 112 -12.60 -8.36 25.51
C TYR A 112 -13.52 -7.27 24.93
N THR A 113 -13.57 -6.11 25.58
CA THR A 113 -14.40 -4.96 25.19
C THR A 113 -13.55 -3.69 25.27
N TYR A 114 -14.03 -2.59 24.69
CA TYR A 114 -13.33 -1.29 24.76
C TYR A 114 -12.98 -0.87 26.20
N ARG A 115 -13.80 -1.25 27.19
CA ARG A 115 -13.55 -0.97 28.61
C ARG A 115 -12.32 -1.68 29.14
N HIS A 116 -12.07 -2.92 28.67
CA HIS A 116 -10.88 -3.67 29.04
C HIS A 116 -9.61 -3.02 28.47
N VAL A 117 -9.68 -2.57 27.21
CA VAL A 117 -8.57 -1.84 26.56
C VAL A 117 -8.32 -0.51 27.29
N GLN A 118 -9.38 0.28 27.53
CA GLN A 118 -9.28 1.54 28.26
C GLN A 118 -8.69 1.35 29.67
N SER A 119 -9.09 0.30 30.38
CA SER A 119 -8.52 -0.04 31.69
C SER A 119 -7.04 -0.40 31.60
N LEU A 120 -6.62 -1.11 30.56
CA LEU A 120 -5.22 -1.47 30.33
C LEU A 120 -4.37 -0.22 30.09
N PHE A 121 -4.83 0.67 29.20
CA PHE A 121 -4.17 1.94 28.91
C PHE A 121 -4.07 2.83 30.14
N ASN A 122 -5.15 3.00 30.90
CA ASN A 122 -5.13 3.76 32.15
C ASN A 122 -4.16 3.17 33.19
N LYS A 123 -4.10 1.84 33.29
CA LYS A 123 -3.15 1.15 34.16
C LYS A 123 -1.70 1.41 33.73
N LYS A 124 -1.39 1.23 32.45
CA LYS A 124 -0.02 1.43 31.90
C LYS A 124 0.41 2.89 31.98
N TYR A 125 -0.50 3.81 31.75
CA TYR A 125 -0.26 5.23 31.94
C TYR A 125 0.01 5.57 33.41
N SER A 126 -0.82 5.08 34.33
CA SER A 126 -0.58 5.25 35.79
C SER A 126 0.78 4.72 36.22
N GLU A 127 1.20 3.58 35.68
CA GLU A 127 2.53 3.00 35.90
C GLU A 127 3.63 3.92 35.35
N ALA A 128 3.51 4.38 34.11
CA ALA A 128 4.50 5.23 33.44
C ALA A 128 4.72 6.57 34.14
N ILE A 129 3.66 7.17 34.71
CA ILE A 129 3.75 8.45 35.42
C ILE A 129 3.83 8.30 36.95
N ALA A 130 4.02 7.07 37.45
CA ALA A 130 4.11 6.72 38.86
C ALA A 130 2.97 7.30 39.74
N LYS A 131 1.77 7.46 39.18
CA LYS A 131 0.62 8.07 39.87
C LYS A 131 -0.60 7.14 39.80
N PRO A 132 -0.88 6.37 40.87
CA PRO A 132 -1.99 5.41 40.91
C PRO A 132 -3.35 6.06 40.63
N GLY A 133 -4.16 5.39 39.81
CA GLY A 133 -5.51 5.84 39.48
C GLY A 133 -5.58 6.92 38.39
N SER A 134 -4.44 7.31 37.82
CA SER A 134 -4.38 8.22 36.68
C SER A 134 -5.04 7.62 35.44
N ARG A 135 -5.65 8.48 34.64
CA ARG A 135 -6.27 8.08 33.38
C ARG A 135 -5.53 8.72 32.23
N VAL A 136 -5.45 8.01 31.11
CA VAL A 136 -4.91 8.57 29.87
C VAL A 136 -5.73 9.80 29.50
N PRO A 137 -5.10 10.96 29.25
CA PRO A 137 -5.79 12.16 28.79
C PRO A 137 -6.16 11.96 27.32
N TYR A 138 -7.29 11.29 27.06
CA TYR A 138 -7.82 11.13 25.72
C TYR A 138 -8.24 12.51 25.19
N LEU A 139 -7.46 13.09 24.28
CA LEU A 139 -7.86 14.30 23.57
C LEU A 139 -9.07 13.95 22.68
N ARG A 140 -10.17 14.67 22.86
CA ARG A 140 -11.23 14.70 21.85
C ARG A 140 -10.68 15.54 20.70
N VAL A 141 -10.45 14.92 19.53
CA VAL A 141 -10.05 15.65 18.34
C VAL A 141 -11.21 16.57 17.92
N THR A 142 -11.11 17.83 18.32
CA THR A 142 -11.81 18.96 17.72
C THR A 142 -10.90 19.54 16.64
N THR A 143 -11.43 19.69 15.43
CA THR A 143 -10.75 20.27 14.26
C THR A 143 -10.16 21.66 14.53
N ARG A 144 -8.92 21.87 14.01
CA ARG A 144 -8.12 23.12 13.85
C ARG A 144 -7.32 23.59 15.09
N ASN A 145 -6.09 24.10 15.02
CA ASN A 145 -5.36 24.89 14.01
C ASN A 145 -3.89 24.45 13.83
N GLU A 146 -3.30 24.91 12.72
CA GLU A 146 -1.88 24.96 12.36
C GLU A 146 -0.99 25.60 13.45
N ASN A 147 0.29 25.21 13.44
CA ASN A 147 1.40 25.59 14.33
C ASN A 147 1.59 24.66 15.54
N ASP A 148 2.33 23.57 15.33
CA ASP A 148 3.37 23.09 16.26
C ASP A 148 4.12 21.93 15.59
N ASN A 149 5.39 22.17 15.19
CA ASN A 149 6.27 21.15 14.60
C ASN A 149 6.68 20.12 15.67
N PRO A 150 6.55 18.80 15.41
CA PRO A 150 7.17 17.76 16.22
C PRO A 150 8.64 17.50 15.77
N PRO A 151 9.48 16.91 16.64
CA PRO A 151 10.91 16.77 16.39
C PRO A 151 11.20 15.63 15.40
N GLU A 152 12.12 15.90 14.48
CA GLU A 152 12.67 14.98 13.49
C GLU A 152 13.28 13.72 14.12
N SER A 153 12.86 12.55 13.64
CA SER A 153 13.58 11.29 13.83
C SER A 153 13.86 10.66 12.47
N ASN A 154 14.89 11.16 11.79
CA ASN A 154 15.43 10.61 10.56
C ASN A 154 16.08 9.24 10.82
N THR A 155 15.48 8.17 10.30
CA THR A 155 16.16 6.89 10.11
C THR A 155 15.97 6.43 8.67
N SER A 156 16.92 6.82 7.81
CA SER A 156 16.96 6.45 6.40
C SER A 156 17.50 5.01 6.25
N TYR A 157 16.72 4.13 5.60
CA TYR A 157 17.16 2.77 5.26
C TYR A 157 17.44 2.69 3.76
N THR A 158 18.71 2.78 3.37
CA THR A 158 19.13 2.58 1.97
C THR A 158 19.25 1.08 1.66
N ILE A 159 18.51 0.58 0.67
CA ILE A 159 18.62 -0.80 0.17
C ILE A 159 19.26 -0.80 -1.21
N THR A 160 20.38 -1.50 -1.35
CA THR A 160 21.11 -1.71 -2.60
C THR A 160 20.47 -2.83 -3.43
N LEU A 161 19.58 -2.46 -4.35
CA LEU A 161 19.21 -3.30 -5.49
C LEU A 161 20.20 -3.00 -6.62
N SER A 162 20.95 -4.02 -7.05
CA SER A 162 22.08 -3.91 -7.97
C SER A 162 21.67 -3.76 -9.43
N THR A 163 21.08 -2.61 -9.75
CA THR A 163 21.09 -2.00 -11.08
C THR A 163 21.39 -0.53 -10.82
N ILE A 164 22.68 -0.19 -10.71
CA ILE A 164 23.09 1.18 -10.40
C ILE A 164 22.84 1.98 -11.68
N ALA A 165 21.73 2.72 -11.72
CA ALA A 165 21.65 3.88 -12.60
C ALA A 165 22.88 4.74 -12.29
N ASP A 166 23.64 5.14 -13.31
CA ASP A 166 24.81 5.96 -13.08
C ASP A 166 24.40 7.29 -12.42
N ASP A 167 25.29 7.86 -11.60
CA ASP A 167 25.03 9.13 -10.91
C ASP A 167 24.65 10.26 -11.90
N SER A 168 25.05 10.11 -13.17
CA SER A 168 24.66 10.95 -14.30
C SER A 168 23.15 10.89 -14.60
N THR A 169 22.57 9.69 -14.67
CA THR A 169 21.14 9.44 -14.96
C THR A 169 20.26 9.87 -13.78
N ILE A 170 20.76 9.67 -12.55
CA ILE A 170 20.12 10.18 -11.34
C ILE A 170 20.11 11.70 -11.37
N ALA A 171 21.26 12.34 -11.63
CA ALA A 171 21.37 13.80 -11.73
C ALA A 171 20.46 14.39 -12.81
N SER A 172 20.43 13.80 -14.00
CA SER A 172 19.58 14.28 -15.09
C SER A 172 18.09 14.15 -14.76
N THR A 173 17.70 13.09 -14.04
CA THR A 173 16.32 12.89 -13.60
C THR A 173 15.93 13.91 -12.52
N LEU A 174 16.82 14.15 -11.54
CA LEU A 174 16.58 15.14 -10.48
C LEU A 174 16.45 16.56 -11.05
N ARG A 175 17.25 16.92 -12.06
CA ARG A 175 17.20 18.23 -12.74
C ARG A 175 15.89 18.53 -13.46
N LYS A 176 15.04 17.52 -13.67
CA LYS A 176 13.71 17.70 -14.27
C LYS A 176 12.62 17.96 -13.24
N VAL A 177 12.90 17.74 -11.96
CA VAL A 177 11.91 17.85 -10.88
C VAL A 177 12.32 18.83 -9.79
N ALA A 178 13.57 19.24 -9.74
CA ALA A 178 14.10 20.16 -8.76
C ALA A 178 15.06 21.18 -9.40
N SER A 179 15.13 22.35 -8.78
CA SER A 179 15.98 23.45 -9.24
C SER A 179 17.47 23.07 -9.22
N GLU A 180 18.24 23.57 -10.20
CA GLU A 180 19.67 23.23 -10.38
C GLU A 180 20.55 23.52 -9.16
N ALA A 181 20.16 24.45 -8.29
CA ALA A 181 21.00 24.94 -7.20
C ALA A 181 21.31 23.91 -6.10
N ASN A 182 20.56 22.79 -6.02
CA ASN A 182 20.65 21.86 -4.89
C ASN A 182 21.00 20.40 -5.26
N ILE A 183 21.06 20.05 -6.54
CA ILE A 183 21.17 18.65 -6.97
C ILE A 183 22.57 18.06 -6.71
N GLU A 184 23.62 18.82 -6.98
CA GLU A 184 24.99 18.37 -6.77
C GLU A 184 25.29 18.14 -5.28
N ASP A 185 24.74 19.00 -4.41
CA ASP A 185 24.85 18.88 -2.96
C ASP A 185 24.15 17.62 -2.43
N VAL A 186 22.96 17.32 -2.94
CA VAL A 186 22.13 16.17 -2.52
C VAL A 186 22.73 14.85 -3.02
N ILE A 187 23.24 14.82 -4.26
CA ILE A 187 23.92 13.63 -4.83
C ILE A 187 25.25 13.35 -4.12
N SER A 188 25.95 14.39 -3.65
CA SER A 188 27.22 14.24 -2.91
C SER A 188 27.10 13.54 -1.53
N LYS A 189 25.89 13.05 -1.17
CA LYS A 189 25.58 12.26 0.04
C LYS A 189 25.91 12.97 1.35
N THR A 190 25.72 14.28 1.40
CA THR A 190 25.87 15.08 2.64
C THR A 190 24.73 14.88 3.64
N GLY A 191 23.75 14.01 3.35
CA GLY A 191 22.55 13.81 4.16
C GLY A 191 21.49 14.90 3.97
N LYS A 192 21.72 15.84 3.06
CA LYS A 192 20.77 16.87 2.64
C LYS A 192 19.70 16.24 1.74
N GLN A 193 18.44 16.54 2.01
CA GLN A 193 17.30 16.19 1.16
C GLN A 193 16.79 17.47 0.48
N LEU A 194 16.12 17.31 -0.65
CA LEU A 194 15.36 18.36 -1.32
C LEU A 194 14.08 18.63 -0.52
N GLU A 195 13.81 19.90 -0.29
CA GLU A 195 12.60 20.41 0.38
C GLU A 195 11.54 20.82 -0.67
N GLU A 196 10.30 21.09 -0.23
CA GLU A 196 9.22 21.50 -1.14
C GLU A 196 9.59 22.72 -2.00
N ASP A 197 10.28 23.70 -1.39
CA ASP A 197 10.73 24.92 -2.05
C ASP A 197 11.80 24.67 -3.15
N ASP A 198 12.41 23.48 -3.16
CA ASP A 198 13.39 23.08 -4.18
C ASP A 198 12.74 22.49 -5.44
N ILE A 199 11.45 22.19 -5.39
CA ILE A 199 10.73 21.47 -6.46
C ILE A 199 10.22 22.44 -7.51
N ASP A 200 10.61 22.22 -8.77
CA ASP A 200 10.17 23.05 -9.87
C ASP A 200 8.69 22.79 -10.19
N VAL A 201 7.88 23.84 -10.10
CA VAL A 201 6.42 23.80 -10.34
C VAL A 201 6.10 23.84 -11.85
N GLU A 202 7.05 24.26 -12.68
CA GLU A 202 6.85 24.42 -14.12
C GLU A 202 7.46 23.24 -14.90
N ASP A 203 6.59 22.40 -15.48
CA ASP A 203 6.90 21.45 -16.56
C ASP A 203 7.72 20.19 -16.19
N CYS A 204 7.29 19.44 -15.17
CA CYS A 204 7.81 18.11 -14.78
C CYS A 204 7.53 17.00 -15.83
N SER A 205 8.04 17.16 -17.05
CA SER A 205 7.91 16.19 -18.14
C SER A 205 8.95 15.07 -18.06
N LEU A 206 8.58 14.04 -17.31
CA LEU A 206 9.34 12.81 -17.21
C LEU A 206 8.94 11.84 -18.31
N THR A 207 9.93 11.35 -19.05
CA THR A 207 9.80 10.16 -19.87
C THR A 207 9.53 8.93 -18.99
N GLN A 208 9.12 7.82 -19.61
CA GLN A 208 8.90 6.57 -18.89
C GLN A 208 10.13 6.12 -18.08
N ASP A 209 11.32 6.14 -18.68
CA ASP A 209 12.55 5.67 -18.03
C ASP A 209 12.99 6.62 -16.91
N GLU A 210 12.84 7.93 -17.09
CA GLU A 210 13.10 8.92 -16.04
C GLU A 210 12.12 8.74 -14.87
N ARG A 211 10.83 8.51 -15.15
CA ARG A 211 9.83 8.21 -14.11
C ARG A 211 10.18 6.94 -13.33
N LEU A 212 10.62 5.88 -14.01
CA LEU A 212 11.04 4.64 -13.34
C LEU A 212 12.32 4.84 -12.53
N THR A 213 13.27 5.63 -13.04
CA THR A 213 14.49 6.02 -12.33
C THR A 213 14.16 6.79 -11.06
N LEU A 214 13.25 7.77 -11.16
CA LEU A 214 12.78 8.57 -10.03
C LEU A 214 12.23 7.69 -8.90
N TYR A 215 11.32 6.76 -9.23
CA TYR A 215 10.73 5.86 -8.24
C TYR A 215 11.68 4.82 -7.68
N THR A 216 12.66 4.38 -8.46
CA THR A 216 13.58 3.31 -8.07
C THR A 216 14.77 3.82 -7.27
N HIS A 217 15.30 5.00 -7.63
CA HIS A 217 16.59 5.47 -7.14
C HIS A 217 16.55 6.81 -6.43
N CYS A 218 15.53 7.65 -6.68
CA CYS A 218 15.59 9.04 -6.26
C CYS A 218 14.79 9.38 -5.00
N ARG A 219 13.93 8.47 -4.50
CA ARG A 219 13.05 8.76 -3.36
C ARG A 219 13.77 9.34 -2.15
N ASP A 220 14.95 8.80 -1.83
CA ASP A 220 15.68 9.14 -0.62
C ASP A 220 16.31 10.55 -0.68
N PHE A 221 16.33 11.18 -1.86
CA PHE A 221 16.78 12.55 -2.06
C PHE A 221 15.72 13.60 -1.74
N PHE A 222 14.48 13.20 -1.46
CA PHE A 222 13.37 14.11 -1.14
C PHE A 222 12.92 13.89 0.29
N ASP A 223 12.58 14.97 0.98
CA ASP A 223 11.72 14.87 2.16
C ASP A 223 10.27 14.51 1.78
N GLU A 224 9.39 14.38 2.75
CA GLU A 224 7.99 13.98 2.50
C GLU A 224 7.18 15.03 1.71
N ASP A 225 7.40 16.31 1.98
CA ASP A 225 6.64 17.40 1.36
C ASP A 225 7.12 17.62 -0.08
N ALA A 226 8.43 17.61 -0.31
CA ALA A 226 9.05 17.62 -1.63
C ALA A 226 8.61 16.42 -2.48
N TRP A 227 8.58 15.22 -1.90
CA TRP A 227 8.09 14.03 -2.62
C TRP A 227 6.62 14.17 -3.02
N THR A 228 5.80 14.74 -2.13
CA THR A 228 4.40 15.05 -2.41
C THR A 228 4.24 16.11 -3.51
N ALA A 229 5.10 17.13 -3.53
CA ALA A 229 5.11 18.14 -4.60
C ALA A 229 5.45 17.53 -5.96
N VAL A 230 6.47 16.65 -6.02
CA VAL A 230 6.82 15.89 -7.24
C VAL A 230 5.64 15.07 -7.75
N CYS A 231 4.84 14.47 -6.85
CA CYS A 231 3.61 13.76 -7.19
C CYS A 231 2.59 14.66 -7.92
N HIS A 232 2.37 15.86 -7.40
CA HIS A 232 1.41 16.80 -7.98
C HIS A 232 1.87 17.29 -9.36
N ASN A 233 3.15 17.60 -9.51
CA ASN A 233 3.69 18.15 -10.76
C ASN A 233 3.80 17.08 -11.86
N SER A 234 4.04 15.81 -11.52
CA SER A 234 4.15 14.70 -12.49
C SER A 234 2.81 14.09 -12.92
N LYS A 235 1.72 14.34 -12.18
CA LYS A 235 0.39 13.75 -12.45
C LYS A 235 -0.19 14.17 -13.81
N ASP A 236 -0.01 15.42 -14.22
CA ASP A 236 -0.62 15.94 -15.44
C ASP A 236 -0.15 15.20 -16.71
N ILE A 237 1.09 14.74 -16.74
CA ILE A 237 1.71 14.10 -17.91
C ILE A 237 1.40 12.60 -17.96
N SER A 238 1.39 11.94 -16.80
CA SER A 238 1.05 10.51 -16.67
C SER A 238 -0.37 10.16 -17.15
N ASN A 239 -1.29 11.12 -17.12
CA ASN A 239 -2.70 10.94 -17.47
C ASN A 239 -2.97 10.60 -18.95
N SER A 240 -1.97 10.81 -19.82
CA SER A 240 -2.06 10.60 -21.26
C SER A 240 -1.60 9.21 -21.75
N ALA A 241 -0.90 8.44 -20.91
CA ALA A 241 -0.35 7.13 -21.25
C ALA A 241 -1.44 6.15 -21.70
N LYS A 242 -1.15 5.34 -22.72
CA LYS A 242 -2.05 4.31 -23.30
C LYS A 242 -1.34 2.96 -23.34
N ASP A 243 -2.07 1.91 -23.71
CA ASP A 243 -1.54 0.55 -23.88
C ASP A 243 -0.66 0.10 -22.71
N ILE A 244 -1.31 -0.02 -21.55
CA ILE A 244 -0.62 -0.02 -20.27
C ILE A 244 -0.45 -1.43 -19.73
N ILE A 245 0.75 -1.76 -19.29
CA ILE A 245 1.08 -2.95 -18.52
C ILE A 245 1.08 -2.60 -17.03
N PHE A 246 0.27 -3.32 -16.25
CA PHE A 246 0.20 -3.19 -14.80
C PHE A 246 0.83 -4.37 -14.09
N PRO A 247 1.67 -4.12 -13.07
CA PRO A 247 2.07 -5.13 -12.11
C PRO A 247 0.96 -5.30 -11.05
N LEU A 248 0.64 -6.54 -10.73
CA LEU A 248 -0.43 -6.90 -9.81
C LEU A 248 0.10 -7.67 -8.60
N TYR A 249 -0.52 -7.45 -7.46
CA TYR A 249 -0.31 -8.30 -6.28
C TYR A 249 -0.72 -9.75 -6.57
N THR A 250 0.09 -10.70 -6.12
CA THR A 250 -0.19 -12.13 -6.24
C THR A 250 -0.03 -12.86 -4.91
N GLU A 251 -0.88 -13.85 -4.70
CA GLU A 251 -0.78 -14.79 -3.58
C GLU A 251 0.14 -15.99 -3.93
N ALA A 252 0.52 -16.15 -5.21
CA ALA A 252 1.41 -17.20 -5.69
C ALA A 252 2.73 -17.24 -4.91
N ALA A 253 3.22 -18.44 -4.60
CA ALA A 253 4.40 -18.64 -3.77
C ALA A 253 5.71 -18.56 -4.57
N ASP A 254 5.61 -18.69 -5.88
CA ASP A 254 6.70 -18.79 -6.85
C ASP A 254 6.92 -17.50 -7.66
N GLU A 255 6.06 -16.50 -7.50
CA GLU A 255 6.16 -15.22 -8.18
C GLU A 255 5.98 -14.03 -7.23
N ASP A 256 6.79 -12.98 -7.46
CA ASP A 256 6.73 -11.73 -6.71
C ASP A 256 5.49 -10.88 -7.10
N PHE A 257 5.09 -10.94 -8.37
CA PHE A 257 3.99 -10.18 -8.96
C PHE A 257 3.51 -10.83 -10.27
N TRP A 258 2.29 -10.49 -10.67
CA TRP A 258 1.78 -10.79 -12.02
C TRP A 258 1.80 -9.56 -12.90
N LEU A 259 1.75 -9.74 -14.22
CA LEU A 259 1.69 -8.66 -15.19
C LEU A 259 0.41 -8.76 -16.04
N PHE A 260 -0.23 -7.62 -16.26
CA PHE A 260 -1.50 -7.55 -16.98
C PHE A 260 -1.52 -6.37 -17.95
N TYR A 261 -1.74 -6.67 -19.23
CA TYR A 261 -1.77 -5.69 -20.32
C TYR A 261 -3.19 -5.20 -20.62
N CYS A 262 -3.37 -3.88 -20.63
CA CYS A 262 -4.64 -3.19 -20.86
C CYS A 262 -4.55 -2.32 -22.13
N PRO A 263 -4.93 -2.84 -23.32
CA PRO A 263 -4.88 -2.06 -24.55
C PRO A 263 -5.91 -0.92 -24.55
N GLY A 264 -5.52 0.24 -25.08
CA GLY A 264 -6.40 1.40 -25.32
C GLY A 264 -6.96 2.08 -24.07
N LYS A 265 -6.55 1.71 -22.86
CA LYS A 265 -6.96 2.37 -21.61
C LYS A 265 -5.99 3.49 -21.25
N THR A 266 -6.54 4.65 -20.87
CA THR A 266 -5.73 5.75 -20.35
C THR A 266 -5.50 5.61 -18.86
N LEU A 267 -4.33 6.02 -18.38
CA LEU A 267 -4.01 5.97 -16.94
C LEU A 267 -5.01 6.79 -16.12
N SER A 268 -5.41 7.97 -16.61
CA SER A 268 -6.40 8.83 -15.97
C SER A 268 -7.74 8.14 -15.69
N SER A 269 -8.17 7.24 -16.59
CA SER A 269 -9.41 6.47 -16.41
C SER A 269 -9.30 5.40 -15.31
N ILE A 270 -8.07 4.96 -15.02
CA ILE A 270 -7.76 3.91 -14.06
C ILE A 270 -7.46 4.49 -12.68
N ASP A 271 -6.71 5.60 -12.62
CA ASP A 271 -6.36 6.24 -11.35
C ASP A 271 -7.60 6.77 -10.63
N ASN A 272 -8.55 7.34 -11.38
CA ASN A 272 -9.84 7.80 -10.87
C ASN A 272 -10.87 6.68 -10.67
N ALA A 273 -10.55 5.44 -11.04
CA ALA A 273 -11.50 4.34 -10.97
C ALA A 273 -11.71 3.84 -9.53
N ARG A 274 -12.91 3.31 -9.26
CA ARG A 274 -13.18 2.64 -7.98
C ARG A 274 -12.33 1.38 -7.86
N PRO A 275 -11.90 0.97 -6.66
CA PRO A 275 -11.15 -0.27 -6.46
C PRO A 275 -11.85 -1.53 -6.98
N THR A 276 -13.19 -1.51 -7.09
CA THR A 276 -14.01 -2.61 -7.61
C THR A 276 -14.23 -2.55 -9.12
N THR A 277 -13.81 -1.48 -9.79
CA THR A 277 -13.90 -1.34 -11.24
C THR A 277 -13.11 -2.46 -11.90
N LYS A 278 -13.70 -3.06 -12.93
CA LYS A 278 -13.07 -4.11 -13.72
C LYS A 278 -12.31 -3.50 -14.88
N LEU A 279 -11.14 -4.05 -15.17
CA LEU A 279 -10.32 -3.71 -16.33
C LEU A 279 -10.18 -4.96 -17.19
N GLY A 280 -10.56 -4.84 -18.47
CA GLY A 280 -10.33 -5.86 -19.49
C GLY A 280 -8.91 -5.78 -20.04
N GLY A 281 -8.33 -6.93 -20.36
CA GLY A 281 -6.96 -7.03 -20.83
C GLY A 281 -6.44 -8.46 -20.85
N TYR A 282 -5.13 -8.62 -20.91
CA TYR A 282 -4.47 -9.91 -21.12
C TYR A 282 -3.40 -10.17 -20.07
N TRP A 283 -3.31 -11.42 -19.61
CA TRP A 283 -2.21 -11.83 -18.75
C TRP A 283 -0.92 -11.91 -19.56
N LEU A 284 0.19 -11.56 -18.93
CA LEU A 284 1.52 -11.69 -19.52
C LEU A 284 2.27 -12.80 -18.80
N ASP A 285 2.72 -13.79 -19.57
CA ASP A 285 3.43 -14.97 -19.05
C ASP A 285 4.91 -14.86 -19.33
N ARG A 286 5.74 -15.15 -18.32
CA ARG A 286 7.19 -15.11 -18.45
C ARG A 286 7.68 -16.43 -19.04
N LYS A 287 8.57 -16.39 -20.03
CA LYS A 287 9.21 -17.60 -20.55
C LYS A 287 10.30 -18.09 -19.60
N ASP A 288 10.35 -19.40 -19.37
CA ASP A 288 11.28 -20.05 -18.42
C ASP A 288 12.77 -19.80 -18.72
N THR A 289 13.11 -19.47 -19.97
CA THR A 289 14.49 -19.40 -20.46
C THR A 289 14.94 -17.98 -20.85
N SER A 290 14.08 -16.97 -20.76
CA SER A 290 14.40 -15.60 -21.15
C SER A 290 13.76 -14.57 -20.22
N ASN A 291 14.21 -13.32 -20.32
CA ASN A 291 13.55 -12.18 -19.66
C ASN A 291 12.30 -11.70 -20.41
N ALA A 292 11.85 -12.49 -21.40
CA ALA A 292 10.76 -12.17 -22.30
C ALA A 292 9.42 -12.68 -21.78
N TYR A 293 8.37 -12.04 -22.29
CA TYR A 293 6.98 -12.28 -21.96
C TYR A 293 6.19 -12.55 -23.22
N THR A 294 5.11 -13.31 -23.07
CA THR A 294 4.11 -13.53 -24.11
C THR A 294 2.73 -13.20 -23.61
N ILE A 295 1.87 -12.73 -24.50
CA ILE A 295 0.46 -12.49 -24.19
C ILE A 295 -0.27 -13.83 -24.08
N LEU A 296 -1.00 -14.01 -22.97
CA LEU A 296 -1.93 -15.13 -22.81
C LEU A 296 -3.33 -14.74 -23.26
N THR A 297 -3.85 -15.52 -24.21
CA THR A 297 -5.26 -15.47 -24.62
C THR A 297 -6.07 -16.53 -23.85
N PRO A 298 -7.38 -16.31 -23.62
CA PRO A 298 -8.20 -15.18 -24.05
C PRO A 298 -8.13 -13.96 -23.12
N GLU A 299 -8.71 -12.84 -23.55
CA GLU A 299 -8.93 -11.65 -22.72
C GLU A 299 -9.60 -12.01 -21.38
N LYS A 300 -9.16 -11.37 -20.31
CA LYS A 300 -9.64 -11.53 -18.94
C LYS A 300 -9.98 -10.18 -18.32
N GLU A 301 -10.57 -10.24 -17.14
CA GLU A 301 -10.86 -9.07 -16.33
C GLU A 301 -10.12 -9.14 -14.99
N ILE A 302 -9.50 -8.04 -14.60
CA ILE A 302 -8.97 -7.82 -13.25
C ILE A 302 -9.73 -6.70 -12.55
N LYS A 303 -9.53 -6.54 -11.23
CA LYS A 303 -10.03 -5.36 -10.50
C LYS A 303 -8.90 -4.37 -10.26
N VAL A 304 -9.19 -3.08 -10.36
CA VAL A 304 -8.22 -1.98 -10.12
C VAL A 304 -7.48 -2.13 -8.78
N LYS A 305 -8.15 -2.63 -7.74
CA LYS A 305 -7.54 -2.86 -6.41
C LYS A 305 -6.34 -3.81 -6.39
N TRP A 306 -6.11 -4.59 -7.45
CA TRP A 306 -4.99 -5.53 -7.53
C TRP A 306 -3.73 -4.92 -8.12
N ILE A 307 -3.83 -3.72 -8.71
CA ILE A 307 -2.69 -3.00 -9.26
C ILE A 307 -1.78 -2.54 -8.13
N ILE A 308 -0.49 -2.79 -8.27
CA ILE A 308 0.55 -2.29 -7.39
C ILE A 308 0.65 -0.77 -7.58
N LYS A 309 0.70 -0.03 -6.47
CA LYS A 309 0.72 1.43 -6.47
C LYS A 309 1.99 1.94 -5.80
N THR A 310 2.56 2.97 -6.39
CA THR A 310 3.54 3.86 -5.74
C THR A 310 2.80 4.90 -4.91
N ASP A 311 3.56 5.74 -4.18
CA ASP A 311 3.02 6.91 -3.48
C ASP A 311 2.27 7.87 -4.41
N HIS A 312 2.63 7.87 -5.71
CA HIS A 312 2.07 8.78 -6.70
C HIS A 312 0.89 8.21 -7.50
N GLY A 313 0.56 6.93 -7.29
CA GLY A 313 -0.53 6.25 -8.00
C GLY A 313 -0.13 4.89 -8.57
N PRO A 314 -0.94 4.33 -9.49
CA PRO A 314 -0.66 3.04 -10.13
C PRO A 314 0.74 2.98 -10.71
N LEU A 315 1.49 1.93 -10.39
CA LEU A 315 2.74 1.63 -11.09
C LEU A 315 2.40 1.03 -12.46
N TYR A 316 3.04 1.51 -13.51
CA TYR A 316 2.72 1.09 -14.87
C TYR A 316 3.91 1.16 -15.83
N TYR A 317 3.76 0.49 -16.97
CA TYR A 317 4.64 0.59 -18.14
C TYR A 317 3.80 0.72 -19.42
N GLU A 318 4.05 1.74 -20.21
CA GLU A 318 3.42 1.99 -21.51
C GLU A 318 4.18 1.23 -22.59
N GLN A 319 3.49 0.31 -23.26
CA GLN A 319 4.00 -0.48 -24.36
C GLN A 319 2.84 -1.05 -25.18
N SER A 320 2.75 -0.67 -26.46
CA SER A 320 1.80 -1.27 -27.39
C SER A 320 2.26 -2.68 -27.75
N LEU A 321 1.38 -3.67 -27.57
CA LEU A 321 1.63 -5.07 -27.90
C LEU A 321 0.58 -5.55 -28.91
N ASP A 322 0.97 -6.38 -29.88
CA ASP A 322 0.02 -6.97 -30.82
C ASP A 322 -0.68 -8.18 -30.20
N VAL A 323 -1.94 -7.99 -29.82
CA VAL A 323 -2.78 -9.05 -29.25
C VAL A 323 -3.12 -10.19 -30.23
N ASN A 324 -2.91 -9.97 -31.55
CA ASN A 324 -3.18 -10.95 -32.59
C ASN A 324 -1.92 -11.75 -32.98
N ALA A 325 -0.75 -11.27 -32.60
CA ALA A 325 0.52 -11.94 -32.85
C ALA A 325 0.71 -13.06 -31.81
N ASN A 326 0.08 -14.21 -32.08
CA ASN A 326 0.15 -15.37 -31.21
C ASN A 326 1.60 -15.79 -30.94
N GLY A 327 2.03 -15.66 -29.68
CA GLY A 327 3.35 -16.08 -29.23
C GLY A 327 4.47 -15.10 -29.57
N GLU A 328 4.16 -13.86 -29.96
CA GLU A 328 5.19 -12.82 -30.06
C GLU A 328 5.78 -12.54 -28.67
N GLU A 329 7.11 -12.57 -28.62
CA GLU A 329 7.87 -12.34 -27.40
C GLU A 329 8.30 -10.88 -27.32
N PHE A 330 8.21 -10.30 -26.14
CA PHE A 330 8.72 -8.96 -25.85
C PHE A 330 9.43 -8.93 -24.51
N GLU A 331 10.38 -8.02 -24.35
CA GLU A 331 11.10 -7.85 -23.10
C GLU A 331 10.62 -6.59 -22.38
N LEU A 332 10.58 -6.67 -21.05
CA LEU A 332 10.39 -5.53 -20.17
C LEU A 332 11.74 -5.12 -19.58
N PRO A 333 12.04 -3.81 -19.49
CA PRO A 333 13.31 -3.35 -18.98
C PRO A 333 13.49 -3.73 -17.51
N GLY A 334 14.74 -4.02 -17.13
CA GLY A 334 15.08 -4.43 -15.76
C GLY A 334 14.61 -3.41 -14.71
N ILE A 335 14.79 -2.11 -15.00
CA ILE A 335 14.40 -1.02 -14.11
C ILE A 335 12.90 -1.03 -13.76
N PHE A 336 12.02 -1.48 -14.66
CA PHE A 336 10.60 -1.61 -14.33
C PHE A 336 10.36 -2.72 -13.31
N LYS A 337 11.03 -3.87 -13.48
CA LYS A 337 10.95 -4.99 -12.52
C LYS A 337 11.53 -4.60 -11.17
N ASP A 338 12.63 -3.86 -11.16
CA ASP A 338 13.26 -3.37 -9.94
C ASP A 338 12.37 -2.37 -9.21
N CYS A 339 11.74 -1.44 -9.94
CA CYS A 339 10.72 -0.54 -9.41
C CYS A 339 9.56 -1.30 -8.77
N ILE A 340 9.07 -2.38 -9.40
CA ILE A 340 8.00 -3.22 -8.85
C ILE A 340 8.44 -3.85 -7.53
N ARG A 341 9.62 -4.48 -7.50
CA ARG A 341 10.14 -5.15 -6.30
C ARG A 341 10.37 -4.18 -5.16
N LEU A 342 10.92 -2.99 -5.45
CA LEU A 342 11.10 -1.94 -4.47
C LEU A 342 9.76 -1.48 -3.90
N THR A 343 8.76 -1.28 -4.76
CA THR A 343 7.41 -0.86 -4.35
C THR A 343 6.75 -1.93 -3.47
N LEU A 344 6.87 -3.21 -3.85
CA LEU A 344 6.40 -4.33 -3.04
C LEU A 344 7.12 -4.42 -1.70
N HIS A 345 8.42 -4.16 -1.66
CA HIS A 345 9.23 -4.19 -0.44
C HIS A 345 8.78 -3.10 0.53
N LYS A 346 8.66 -1.86 0.03
CA LYS A 346 8.13 -0.71 0.81
C LYS A 346 6.72 -0.97 1.34
N SER A 347 5.90 -1.68 0.56
CA SER A 347 4.53 -2.03 0.95
C SER A 347 4.43 -3.29 1.84
N GLY A 348 5.55 -3.94 2.17
CA GLY A 348 5.57 -5.16 2.98
C GLY A 348 5.08 -6.44 2.28
N PHE A 349 4.95 -6.40 0.94
CA PHE A 349 4.47 -7.51 0.12
C PHE A 349 5.59 -8.25 -0.64
N PHE A 350 6.84 -7.82 -0.53
CA PHE A 350 7.96 -8.51 -1.18
C PHE A 350 8.29 -9.81 -0.46
N LYS A 351 7.96 -10.94 -1.11
CA LYS A 351 8.35 -12.28 -0.71
C LYS A 351 9.76 -12.54 -1.22
N GLY A 352 10.77 -11.88 -0.65
CA GLY A 352 12.15 -12.10 -1.08
C GLY A 352 12.42 -13.59 -1.18
N LEU A 353 12.90 -14.05 -2.36
CA LEU A 353 13.47 -15.38 -2.54
C LEU A 353 14.28 -15.68 -1.30
N GLY A 354 13.83 -16.67 -0.53
CA GLY A 354 14.51 -17.06 0.69
C GLY A 354 15.98 -17.18 0.36
N LEU A 355 16.81 -16.42 1.08
CA LEU A 355 18.23 -16.71 1.21
C LEU A 355 18.31 -18.19 1.58
N LYS A 356 18.50 -19.05 0.56
CA LYS A 356 19.04 -20.37 0.79
C LYS A 356 20.33 -20.08 1.53
N ARG A 357 20.35 -20.45 2.81
CA ARG A 357 21.58 -20.66 3.55
C ARG A 357 22.48 -21.52 2.66
N ILE A 358 23.45 -20.90 2.01
CA ILE A 358 24.62 -21.61 1.55
C ILE A 358 25.45 -21.76 2.81
N HIS A 359 25.35 -22.92 3.43
CA HIS A 359 26.43 -23.40 4.29
C HIS A 359 27.60 -23.71 3.37
N ILE A 360 28.64 -22.87 3.42
CA ILE A 360 30.04 -23.30 3.48
C ILE A 360 30.72 -22.41 4.52
#